data_AF-A0AAD5D307-F1
#
_entry.id   AF-A0AAD5D307-F1
#
_cell.length_a   1.000
_cell.length_b   1.000
_cell.length_c   1.000
_cell.angle_alpha   90.00
_cell.angle_beta   90.00
_cell.angle_gamma   90.00
#
_symmetry.space_group_name_H-M   'P 1'
#
loop_
_entity.id
_entity.type
_entity.pdbx_description
1 polymer ?
#
loop_
_entity_poly.entity_id
_entity_poly.type
_entity_poly.pdbx_seq_one_letter_code
_entity_poly.pdbx_strand_id
1 'polypeptide(L)'
;MSSSPSEKPPPLLRRDAADVLPDWTTDPSVGDQIRLRGTAASVDNLTRPVVTQTNAASTAAKGPGPTSMVKAQTRHPLDPLAAAEISIAVATVRAAGATPEVRDSMRFIEVVLVEPAKSVVALADAYFFPPFQPSLLPRTKGGPIIPTKLPPRQARLIVYNKKSNETSVWIVELSEVHALTRGGHHRGKVISSKVVPDVQPPMDAVEYAECEAIVKDFPPFKEAMKRRGIEDMDLVMVDPWCVGYHSEADAPNRRLAKPLIFCRTENRKLVPLPPADPLRNYTAGETRGGVDRSDVKSLNIVQPDGPSFRVNGHFVQWQKWNFRIGFTPREGLVIYSVAYVDGNRGRRPVAHRLSFVEMVVPYGDPNDPHYRKNAFDAGEDGLGKNAHSLKKSLDMAT
;
A
#
# COMPACT_ATOMS: atom_id res chain seq x y z
N MET A 1 -57.12 -4.94 21.44
CA MET A 1 -56.47 -4.54 22.71
C MET A 1 -54.99 -4.88 22.55
N SER A 2 -53.99 -4.01 22.57
CA SER A 2 -53.88 -2.61 22.97
C SER A 2 -53.12 -1.80 21.91
N SER A 3 -53.39 -0.50 21.93
CA SER A 3 -52.88 0.57 21.08
C SER A 3 -51.47 1.02 21.45
N SER A 4 -50.75 1.52 20.44
CA SER A 4 -49.41 2.13 20.43
C SER A 4 -49.25 3.32 21.40
N PRO A 5 -48.03 3.88 21.52
CA PRO A 5 -47.81 5.06 20.70
C PRO A 5 -46.45 5.12 19.98
N SER A 6 -46.53 5.65 18.77
CA SER A 6 -45.45 6.09 17.89
C SER A 6 -44.78 7.36 18.43
N GLU A 7 -43.46 7.36 18.56
CA GLU A 7 -42.69 8.59 18.74
C GLU A 7 -42.41 9.25 17.38
N LYS A 8 -42.81 10.53 17.25
CA LYS A 8 -42.48 11.39 16.11
C LYS A 8 -41.08 11.99 16.32
N PRO A 9 -40.24 12.11 15.27
CA PRO A 9 -38.99 12.85 15.35
C PRO A 9 -39.23 14.37 15.42
N PRO A 10 -38.33 15.14 16.08
CA PRO A 10 -38.49 16.58 16.26
C PRO A 10 -38.26 17.38 14.97
N PRO A 11 -38.82 18.60 14.85
CA PRO A 11 -38.75 19.39 13.62
C PRO A 11 -37.36 20.00 13.40
N LEU A 12 -36.95 20.02 12.12
CA LEU A 12 -35.75 20.70 11.62
C LEU A 12 -35.95 22.22 11.69
N LEU A 13 -35.09 22.90 12.45
CA LEU A 13 -35.01 24.36 12.49
C LEU A 13 -34.44 24.89 11.16
N ARG A 14 -35.28 25.55 10.37
CA ARG A 14 -34.82 26.49 9.32
C ARG A 14 -34.14 27.67 10.01
N ARG A 15 -32.89 27.96 9.63
CA ARG A 15 -32.30 29.28 9.82
C ARG A 15 -32.30 29.98 8.46
N ASP A 16 -33.14 31.00 8.36
CA ASP A 16 -33.11 31.96 7.28
C ASP A 16 -31.81 32.78 7.36
N ALA A 17 -31.26 33.07 6.18
CA ALA A 17 -30.11 33.93 5.99
C ALA A 17 -30.52 35.40 6.13
N ALA A 18 -29.81 36.14 6.99
CA ALA A 18 -29.65 37.59 6.86
C ALA A 18 -28.40 38.03 7.62
N ASP A 19 -27.64 38.89 6.96
CA ASP A 19 -26.64 39.82 7.50
C ASP A 19 -25.29 39.25 7.97
N VAL A 20 -24.28 39.41 7.12
CA VAL A 20 -23.12 40.32 7.31
C VAL A 20 -22.13 40.03 6.17
N LEU A 21 -22.12 40.87 5.15
CA LEU A 21 -21.05 40.96 4.14
C LEU A 21 -20.23 42.23 4.43
N PRO A 22 -18.91 42.15 4.63
CA PRO A 22 -18.05 43.31 4.49
C PRO A 22 -17.67 43.50 3.02
N ASP A 23 -17.97 44.68 2.51
CA ASP A 23 -17.59 45.25 1.23
C ASP A 23 -16.05 45.33 1.11
N TRP A 24 -15.50 44.72 0.06
CA TRP A 24 -14.08 44.85 -0.31
C TRP A 24 -14.00 45.33 -1.77
N THR A 25 -14.21 46.63 -1.96
CA THR A 25 -13.80 47.32 -3.17
C THR A 25 -12.28 47.52 -3.16
N THR A 26 -11.57 46.89 -4.10
CA THR A 26 -10.15 47.13 -4.35
C THR A 26 -9.96 47.98 -5.61
N ASP A 27 -9.33 49.13 -5.42
CA ASP A 27 -8.79 50.04 -6.43
C ASP A 27 -7.79 49.34 -7.36
N PRO A 28 -7.97 49.34 -8.70
CA PRO A 28 -7.05 48.74 -9.65
C PRO A 28 -6.07 49.77 -10.21
N SER A 29 -5.04 50.12 -9.46
CA SER A 29 -3.89 50.80 -10.04
C SER A 29 -2.61 50.47 -9.29
N VAL A 30 -1.88 49.45 -9.77
CA VAL A 30 -0.42 49.45 -9.99
C VAL A 30 -0.14 48.14 -10.71
N GLY A 31 -0.02 48.22 -12.03
CA GLY A 31 0.61 47.17 -12.82
C GLY A 31 2.11 47.28 -12.66
N ASP A 32 2.80 46.14 -12.62
CA ASP A 32 4.18 46.12 -13.10
C ASP A 32 4.48 44.83 -13.85
N GLN A 33 4.93 45.05 -15.08
CA GLN A 33 5.30 44.06 -16.06
C GLN A 33 6.73 43.60 -15.75
N ILE A 34 6.96 42.30 -15.54
CA ILE A 34 8.27 41.71 -15.78
C ILE A 34 8.12 40.52 -16.73
N ARG A 35 8.63 40.75 -17.95
CA ARG A 35 8.72 39.81 -19.07
C ARG A 35 9.58 38.59 -18.69
N LEU A 36 9.02 37.41 -18.90
CA LEU A 36 9.75 36.14 -18.94
C LEU A 36 10.61 36.08 -20.20
N ARG A 37 11.93 35.97 -20.04
CA ARG A 37 12.84 35.40 -21.05
C ARG A 37 13.20 33.99 -20.61
N GLY A 38 12.90 33.02 -21.48
CA GLY A 38 13.22 31.62 -21.26
C GLY A 38 14.69 31.30 -21.50
N THR A 39 15.18 30.33 -20.75
CA THR A 39 16.23 29.39 -21.16
C THR A 39 15.90 28.05 -20.51
N ALA A 40 15.62 27.05 -21.34
CA ALA A 40 15.51 25.66 -20.92
C ALA A 40 16.89 25.15 -20.50
N ALA A 41 17.04 24.75 -19.24
CA ALA A 41 18.18 24.00 -18.74
C ALA A 41 17.67 22.68 -18.15
N SER A 42 18.22 21.56 -18.62
CA SER A 42 17.89 20.20 -18.18
C SER A 42 18.19 20.03 -16.70
N VAL A 43 17.19 19.63 -15.92
CA VAL A 43 17.34 19.35 -14.48
C VAL A 43 17.69 17.87 -14.27
N ASP A 44 18.86 17.49 -14.78
CA ASP A 44 19.55 16.26 -14.37
C ASP A 44 20.72 16.67 -13.46
N ASN A 45 20.53 16.48 -12.15
CA ASN A 45 21.52 16.42 -11.06
C ASN A 45 21.07 17.17 -9.79
N LEU A 46 20.17 16.56 -9.01
CA LEU A 46 19.99 16.91 -7.60
C LEU A 46 19.93 15.66 -6.71
N THR A 47 20.97 14.84 -6.83
CA THR A 47 21.35 13.84 -5.82
C THR A 47 22.86 13.84 -5.68
N ARG A 48 23.39 14.84 -4.96
CA ARG A 48 24.74 14.73 -4.39
C ARG A 48 24.61 14.28 -2.93
N PRO A 49 25.34 13.24 -2.51
CA PRO A 49 25.36 12.84 -1.11
C PRO A 49 26.08 13.95 -0.32
N VAL A 50 25.41 14.48 0.70
CA VAL A 50 26.05 15.37 1.66
C VAL A 50 27.10 14.56 2.40
N VAL A 51 28.37 14.81 2.08
CA VAL A 51 29.52 14.35 2.84
C VAL A 51 29.41 14.97 4.23
N THR A 52 29.30 14.12 5.24
CA THR A 52 29.39 14.48 6.66
C THR A 52 30.67 15.26 6.93
N GLN A 53 30.55 16.56 7.16
CA GLN A 53 31.58 17.33 7.87
C GLN A 53 31.37 17.14 9.38
N THR A 54 32.16 16.23 9.96
CA THR A 54 32.45 16.25 11.38
C THR A 54 33.61 17.21 11.61
N ASN A 55 33.39 18.27 12.40
CA ASN A 55 34.38 18.80 13.35
C ASN A 55 33.76 19.95 14.16
N ALA A 56 33.48 19.67 15.43
CA ALA A 56 33.53 20.68 16.48
C ALA A 56 34.49 20.15 17.54
N ALA A 57 35.61 20.84 17.70
CA ALA A 57 36.63 20.51 18.68
C ALA A 57 36.09 20.75 20.09
N SER A 58 36.08 19.70 20.93
CA SER A 58 35.95 19.84 22.38
C SER A 58 37.09 19.08 23.05
N THR A 59 37.75 19.79 23.96
CA THR A 59 38.92 19.41 24.75
C THR A 59 38.81 18.03 25.42
N ALA A 60 39.96 17.35 25.43
CA ALA A 60 40.14 15.95 25.78
C ALA A 60 39.76 15.59 27.23
N ALA A 61 38.90 14.57 27.37
CA ALA A 61 38.84 13.71 28.54
C ALA A 61 39.41 12.34 28.16
N LYS A 62 40.52 11.93 28.79
CA LYS A 62 41.11 10.59 28.65
C LYS A 62 40.21 9.57 29.38
N GLY A 63 39.25 9.01 28.67
CA GLY A 63 38.55 7.77 29.01
C GLY A 63 38.57 6.82 27.81
N PRO A 64 38.32 5.51 27.97
CA PRO A 64 38.21 4.62 26.82
C PRO A 64 37.08 5.16 25.92
N GLY A 65 37.44 5.58 24.70
CA GLY A 65 36.47 6.09 23.73
C GLY A 65 35.40 5.03 23.44
N PRO A 66 34.18 5.43 23.04
CA PRO A 66 33.12 4.47 22.72
C PRO A 66 33.62 3.53 21.63
N THR A 67 33.73 2.24 21.96
CA THR A 67 34.09 1.19 21.03
C THR A 67 33.06 1.17 19.90
N SER A 68 33.43 1.73 18.75
CA SER A 68 32.58 1.70 17.54
C SER A 68 32.53 0.26 17.03
N MET A 69 31.52 -0.50 17.45
CA MET A 69 31.26 -1.82 16.89
C MET A 69 31.01 -1.70 15.38
N VAL A 70 31.82 -2.39 14.58
CA VAL A 70 31.60 -2.50 13.13
C VAL A 70 30.25 -3.17 12.90
N LYS A 71 29.38 -2.53 12.10
CA LYS A 71 28.06 -3.08 11.78
C LYS A 71 28.18 -4.25 10.82
N ALA A 72 28.04 -5.47 11.33
CA ALA A 72 28.01 -6.68 10.52
C ALA A 72 26.80 -6.70 9.56
N GLN A 73 25.71 -6.03 9.93
CA GLN A 73 24.51 -5.88 9.10
C GLN A 73 24.21 -4.41 8.82
N THR A 74 23.90 -4.12 7.56
CA THR A 74 23.64 -2.76 7.05
C THR A 74 22.15 -2.40 7.01
N ARG A 75 21.26 -3.38 7.23
CA ARG A 75 19.80 -3.23 7.14
C ARG A 75 19.12 -3.64 8.43
N HIS A 76 18.02 -2.98 8.74
CA HIS A 76 17.21 -3.34 9.89
C HIS A 76 16.38 -4.59 9.58
N PRO A 77 16.17 -5.50 10.55
CA PRO A 77 15.39 -6.73 10.34
C PRO A 77 13.98 -6.51 9.79
N LEU A 78 13.35 -5.37 10.12
CA LEU A 78 12.00 -4.99 9.65
C LEU A 78 11.97 -4.24 8.31
N ASP A 79 13.11 -3.95 7.70
CA ASP A 79 13.10 -3.33 6.36
C ASP A 79 12.40 -4.30 5.39
N PRO A 80 11.49 -3.84 4.51
CA PRO A 80 10.80 -4.70 3.54
C PRO A 80 11.77 -5.54 2.69
N LEU A 81 11.27 -6.62 2.11
CA LEU A 81 12.08 -7.41 1.19
C LEU A 81 12.52 -6.56 0.00
N ALA A 82 13.81 -6.57 -0.31
CA ALA A 82 14.31 -5.95 -1.53
C ALA A 82 13.92 -6.78 -2.76
N ALA A 83 13.91 -6.16 -3.95
CA ALA A 83 13.60 -6.85 -5.21
C ALA A 83 14.42 -8.14 -5.40
N ALA A 84 15.72 -8.12 -5.09
CA ALA A 84 16.59 -9.29 -5.15
C ALA A 84 16.17 -10.40 -4.17
N GLU A 85 15.74 -10.04 -2.94
CA GLU A 85 15.24 -11.02 -1.96
C GLU A 85 13.94 -11.67 -2.44
N ILE A 86 13.03 -10.89 -3.04
CA ILE A 86 11.79 -11.38 -3.65
C ILE A 86 12.12 -12.35 -4.80
N SER A 87 13.01 -11.97 -5.72
CA SER A 87 13.41 -12.82 -6.84
C SER A 87 14.02 -14.15 -6.38
N ILE A 88 14.88 -14.12 -5.35
CA ILE A 88 15.48 -15.33 -4.76
C ILE A 88 14.39 -16.20 -4.13
N ALA A 89 13.48 -15.63 -3.36
CA ALA A 89 12.39 -16.36 -2.70
C ALA A 89 11.49 -17.06 -3.72
N VAL A 90 11.04 -16.34 -4.76
CA VAL A 90 10.20 -16.87 -5.84
C VAL A 90 10.93 -17.97 -6.62
N ALA A 91 12.18 -17.74 -7.02
CA ALA A 91 12.98 -18.74 -7.75
C ALA A 91 13.19 -20.01 -6.92
N THR A 92 13.42 -19.85 -5.60
CA THR A 92 13.60 -20.97 -4.67
C THR A 92 12.34 -21.83 -4.58
N VAL A 93 11.16 -21.21 -4.38
CA VAL A 93 9.90 -21.95 -4.32
C VAL A 93 9.55 -22.59 -5.66
N ARG A 94 9.73 -21.87 -6.77
CA ARG A 94 9.48 -22.41 -8.10
C ARG A 94 10.40 -23.60 -8.41
N ALA A 95 11.67 -23.54 -8.04
CA ALA A 95 12.59 -24.67 -8.21
C ALA A 95 12.23 -25.89 -7.36
N ALA A 96 11.57 -25.69 -6.21
CA ALA A 96 11.11 -26.75 -5.33
C ALA A 96 9.84 -27.49 -5.84
N GLY A 97 9.14 -26.97 -6.86
CA GLY A 97 8.01 -27.66 -7.47
C GLY A 97 8.43 -29.00 -8.10
N ALA A 98 7.62 -30.04 -7.91
CA ALA A 98 7.97 -31.40 -8.31
C ALA A 98 8.09 -31.58 -9.84
N THR A 99 7.19 -30.97 -10.61
CA THR A 99 7.14 -31.10 -12.08
C THR A 99 7.07 -29.73 -12.76
N PRO A 100 7.50 -29.58 -14.03
CA PRO A 100 7.35 -28.33 -14.77
C PRO A 100 5.92 -27.78 -14.76
N GLU A 101 4.92 -28.65 -14.89
CA GLU A 101 3.51 -28.26 -14.92
C GLU A 101 3.04 -27.64 -13.60
N VAL A 102 3.51 -28.18 -12.46
CA VAL A 102 3.26 -27.60 -11.14
C VAL A 102 3.93 -26.23 -11.04
N ARG A 103 5.18 -26.12 -11.49
CA ARG A 103 5.97 -24.87 -11.45
C ARG A 103 5.32 -23.76 -12.26
N ASP A 104 4.85 -24.07 -13.47
CA ASP A 104 4.27 -23.09 -14.39
C ASP A 104 2.88 -22.61 -13.93
N SER A 105 2.20 -23.44 -13.15
CA SER A 105 0.87 -23.15 -12.60
C SER A 105 0.90 -22.37 -11.28
N MET A 106 2.09 -22.13 -10.70
CA MET A 106 2.24 -21.33 -9.49
C MET A 106 1.96 -19.84 -9.75
N ARG A 107 1.08 -19.27 -8.94
CA ARG A 107 0.85 -17.84 -8.78
C ARG A 107 1.29 -17.43 -7.39
N PHE A 108 2.11 -16.40 -7.30
CA PHE A 108 2.68 -15.89 -6.06
C PHE A 108 1.81 -14.72 -5.58
N ILE A 109 0.77 -15.03 -4.81
CA ILE A 109 -0.23 -14.06 -4.36
C ILE A 109 0.38 -13.05 -3.38
N GLU A 110 1.29 -13.52 -2.53
CA GLU A 110 1.99 -12.69 -1.57
C GLU A 110 3.44 -13.14 -1.42
N VAL A 111 4.37 -12.20 -1.37
CA VAL A 111 5.79 -12.44 -1.02
C VAL A 111 6.22 -11.32 -0.07
N VAL A 112 6.33 -11.65 1.22
CA VAL A 112 6.63 -10.66 2.26
C VAL A 112 7.69 -11.17 3.22
N LEU A 113 8.29 -10.25 3.96
CA LEU A 113 9.19 -10.56 5.06
C LEU A 113 8.42 -11.34 6.15
N VAL A 114 9.02 -12.40 6.68
CA VAL A 114 8.66 -12.94 7.99
C VAL A 114 9.20 -11.95 9.02
N GLU A 115 8.31 -11.13 9.58
CA GLU A 115 8.66 -10.18 10.63
C GLU A 115 9.33 -10.92 11.80
N PRO A 116 10.54 -10.51 12.25
CA PRO A 116 11.22 -11.20 13.33
C PRO A 116 10.50 -11.06 14.67
N ALA A 117 10.80 -11.97 15.60
CA ALA A 117 10.25 -11.91 16.96
C ALA A 117 10.51 -10.55 17.61
N LYS A 118 9.55 -10.06 18.42
CA LYS A 118 9.60 -8.75 19.08
C LYS A 118 10.90 -8.51 19.87
N SER A 119 11.47 -9.56 20.47
CA SER A 119 12.77 -9.49 21.18
C SER A 119 13.95 -9.21 20.24
N VAL A 120 13.94 -9.80 19.04
CA VAL A 120 14.94 -9.56 17.99
C VAL A 120 14.81 -8.14 17.45
N VAL A 121 13.58 -7.66 17.25
CA VAL A 121 13.33 -6.27 16.86
C VAL A 121 13.82 -5.30 17.93
N ALA A 122 13.47 -5.51 19.20
CA ALA A 122 13.90 -4.64 20.30
C ALA A 122 15.44 -4.54 20.41
N LEU A 123 16.12 -5.65 20.17
CA LEU A 123 17.58 -5.71 20.10
C LEU A 123 18.14 -4.93 18.89
N ALA A 124 17.57 -5.15 17.72
CA ALA A 124 17.99 -4.44 16.51
C ALA A 124 17.74 -2.94 16.62
N ASP A 125 16.61 -2.56 17.19
CA ASP A 125 16.26 -1.20 17.56
C ASP A 125 17.35 -0.58 18.45
N ALA A 126 17.77 -1.25 19.53
CA ALA A 126 18.87 -0.79 20.37
C ALA A 126 20.17 -0.55 19.57
N TYR A 127 20.43 -1.38 18.56
CA TYR A 127 21.61 -1.34 17.69
C TYR A 127 21.58 -0.25 16.60
N PHE A 128 20.42 -0.08 15.95
CA PHE A 128 20.25 0.82 14.81
C PHE A 128 19.81 2.22 15.21
N PHE A 129 19.34 2.44 16.45
CA PHE A 129 18.99 3.77 16.93
C PHE A 129 20.22 4.58 17.40
N PRO A 130 20.34 5.84 16.96
CA PRO A 130 21.35 6.76 17.48
C PRO A 130 20.79 7.66 18.62
N PRO A 131 21.55 7.89 19.70
CA PRO A 131 22.73 7.11 20.12
C PRO A 131 22.32 5.70 20.54
N PHE A 132 23.22 4.73 20.39
CA PHE A 132 23.03 3.34 20.83
C PHE A 132 22.51 3.31 22.27
N GLN A 133 21.40 2.61 22.52
CA GLN A 133 20.74 2.56 23.83
C GLN A 133 20.84 1.15 24.45
N PRO A 134 21.96 0.81 25.12
CA PRO A 134 22.15 -0.51 25.70
C PRO A 134 21.20 -0.83 26.85
N SER A 135 20.53 0.16 27.44
CA SER A 135 19.52 -0.04 28.49
C SER A 135 18.25 -0.76 28.03
N LEU A 136 18.03 -0.87 26.71
CA LEU A 136 16.91 -1.61 26.12
C LEU A 136 17.21 -3.11 25.92
N LEU A 137 18.44 -3.54 26.21
CA LEU A 137 18.84 -4.95 26.08
C LEU A 137 18.38 -5.77 27.29
N PRO A 138 17.85 -6.99 27.09
CA PRO A 138 17.59 -7.91 28.19
C PRO A 138 18.85 -8.14 29.03
N ARG A 139 18.78 -7.83 30.32
CA ARG A 139 19.87 -8.10 31.27
C ARG A 139 19.78 -9.57 31.70
N THR A 140 20.81 -10.36 31.39
CA THR A 140 21.00 -11.68 32.00
C THR A 140 21.99 -11.57 33.17
N LYS A 141 22.15 -12.64 33.97
CA LYS A 141 23.12 -12.68 35.08
C LYS A 141 24.57 -12.36 34.64
N GLY A 142 24.88 -12.43 33.34
CA GLY A 142 26.18 -12.07 32.75
C GLY A 142 26.26 -10.69 32.07
N GLY A 143 25.25 -9.83 32.22
CA GLY A 143 25.16 -8.53 31.53
C GLY A 143 24.27 -8.54 30.27
N PRO A 144 24.25 -7.45 29.50
CA PRO A 144 23.49 -7.38 28.25
C PRO A 144 24.13 -8.31 27.21
N ILE A 145 23.39 -9.33 26.76
CA ILE A 145 23.79 -10.12 25.60
C ILE A 145 23.51 -9.26 24.37
N ILE A 146 24.57 -8.83 23.68
CA ILE A 146 24.48 -8.21 22.36
C ILE A 146 24.75 -9.33 21.35
N PRO A 147 23.73 -9.86 20.65
CA PRO A 147 23.98 -10.76 19.53
C PRO A 147 24.80 -10.02 18.49
N THR A 148 25.96 -10.58 18.20
CA THR A 148 26.86 -10.09 17.14
C THR A 148 26.28 -10.30 15.74
N LYS A 149 25.21 -11.12 15.63
CA LYS A 149 24.48 -11.41 14.39
C LYS A 149 22.97 -11.52 14.66
N LEU A 150 22.14 -10.82 13.90
CA LEU A 150 20.69 -11.03 13.91
C LEU A 150 20.33 -12.30 13.12
N PRO A 151 19.18 -12.94 13.39
CA PRO A 151 18.70 -14.09 12.63
C PRO A 151 18.66 -13.81 11.12
N PRO A 152 18.82 -14.85 10.28
CA PRO A 152 18.67 -14.69 8.84
C PRO A 152 17.24 -14.21 8.52
N ARG A 153 17.13 -13.35 7.50
CA ARG A 153 15.84 -12.89 7.02
C ARG A 153 15.12 -14.04 6.35
N GLN A 154 13.81 -14.12 6.53
CA GLN A 154 12.98 -15.12 5.90
C GLN A 154 11.88 -14.44 5.10
N ALA A 155 11.49 -15.01 3.97
CA ALA A 155 10.34 -14.60 3.19
C ALA A 155 9.20 -15.61 3.41
N ARG A 156 7.99 -15.12 3.65
CA ARG A 156 6.74 -15.88 3.61
C ARG A 156 6.09 -15.66 2.25
N LEU A 157 5.74 -16.75 1.58
CA LEU A 157 5.07 -16.72 0.30
C LEU A 157 3.72 -17.43 0.41
N ILE A 158 2.66 -16.79 -0.09
CA ILE A 158 1.38 -17.45 -0.39
C ILE A 158 1.40 -17.80 -1.87
N VAL A 159 1.28 -19.09 -2.17
CA VAL A 159 1.31 -19.63 -3.53
C VAL A 159 0.01 -20.35 -3.84
N TYR A 160 -0.66 -19.91 -4.89
CA TYR A 160 -1.85 -20.55 -5.46
C TYR A 160 -1.45 -21.37 -6.69
N ASN A 161 -1.90 -22.61 -6.79
CA ASN A 161 -1.71 -23.44 -7.97
C ASN A 161 -3.01 -23.52 -8.78
N LYS A 162 -3.01 -22.90 -9.96
CA LYS A 162 -4.21 -22.81 -10.81
C LYS A 162 -4.72 -24.17 -11.29
N LYS A 163 -3.85 -25.16 -11.45
CA LYS A 163 -4.23 -26.51 -11.93
C LYS A 163 -4.83 -27.37 -10.84
N SER A 164 -4.23 -27.38 -9.65
CA SER A 164 -4.74 -28.18 -8.52
C SER A 164 -5.78 -27.45 -7.66
N ASN A 165 -5.96 -26.14 -7.87
CA ASN A 165 -6.76 -25.27 -7.00
C ASN A 165 -6.27 -25.26 -5.54
N GLU A 166 -4.99 -25.58 -5.32
CA GLU A 166 -4.41 -25.63 -3.98
C GLU A 166 -3.72 -24.32 -3.62
N THR A 167 -3.83 -23.98 -2.34
CA THR A 167 -3.12 -22.85 -1.74
C THR A 167 -2.08 -23.36 -0.76
N SER A 168 -0.88 -22.81 -0.82
CA SER A 168 0.23 -23.23 0.04
C SER A 168 0.98 -22.04 0.61
N VAL A 169 1.48 -22.19 1.83
CA VAL A 169 2.33 -21.21 2.51
C VAL A 169 3.75 -21.76 2.58
N TRP A 170 4.68 -20.95 2.10
CA TRP A 170 6.10 -21.29 2.06
C TRP A 170 6.89 -20.32 2.92
N ILE A 171 7.89 -20.83 3.64
CA ILE A 171 8.90 -20.02 4.31
C ILE A 171 10.25 -20.31 3.68
N VAL A 172 10.90 -19.27 3.18
CA VAL A 172 12.23 -19.33 2.57
C VAL A 172 13.20 -18.51 3.40
N GLU A 173 14.26 -19.14 3.89
CA GLU A 173 15.40 -18.44 4.47
C GLU A 173 16.25 -17.84 3.35
N LEU A 174 16.58 -16.57 3.51
CA LEU A 174 17.37 -15.79 2.57
C LEU A 174 18.82 -15.78 3.06
N SER A 175 19.73 -16.25 2.21
CA SER A 175 21.16 -16.05 2.45
C SER A 175 21.50 -14.56 2.28
N GLU A 176 22.42 -14.03 3.10
CA GLU A 176 22.80 -12.61 3.03
C GLU A 176 23.19 -12.25 1.59
N VAL A 177 22.46 -11.27 1.03
CA VAL A 177 22.58 -10.79 -0.34
C VAL A 177 23.89 -10.04 -0.50
N HIS A 178 25.01 -10.76 -0.55
CA HIS A 178 26.31 -10.22 -0.91
C HIS A 178 26.55 -10.52 -2.40
N ALA A 179 26.44 -9.46 -3.19
CA ALA A 179 26.89 -9.29 -4.58
C ALA A 179 25.89 -9.64 -5.71
N LEU A 180 25.08 -8.64 -6.04
CA LEU A 180 24.63 -8.35 -7.42
C LEU A 180 25.80 -8.12 -8.43
N THR A 181 27.05 -8.45 -8.09
CA THR A 181 28.23 -8.14 -8.92
C THR A 181 29.05 -9.36 -9.37
N ARG A 182 28.72 -10.61 -9.01
CA ARG A 182 29.61 -11.76 -9.33
C ARG A 182 28.96 -13.07 -9.78
N GLY A 183 27.78 -13.04 -10.41
CA GLY A 183 27.26 -14.20 -11.15
C GLY A 183 27.11 -15.52 -10.36
N GLY A 184 27.11 -15.47 -9.03
CA GLY A 184 26.98 -16.64 -8.17
C GLY A 184 25.52 -17.07 -8.06
N HIS A 185 25.27 -18.39 -8.07
CA HIS A 185 23.97 -18.96 -7.78
C HIS A 185 23.63 -18.77 -6.29
N HIS A 186 23.10 -17.61 -5.90
CA HIS A 186 22.50 -17.45 -4.58
C HIS A 186 21.19 -18.24 -4.55
N ARG A 187 21.09 -19.20 -3.63
CA ARG A 187 19.87 -19.99 -3.40
C ARG A 187 19.28 -19.59 -2.05
N GLY A 188 17.98 -19.35 -2.02
CA GLY A 188 17.23 -19.41 -0.77
C GLY A 188 17.13 -20.86 -0.31
N LYS A 189 16.80 -21.07 0.95
CA LYS A 189 16.54 -22.39 1.51
C LYS A 189 15.08 -22.48 1.92
N VAL A 190 14.34 -23.44 1.37
CA VAL A 190 12.98 -23.74 1.84
C VAL A 190 13.10 -24.27 3.27
N ILE A 191 12.48 -23.55 4.21
CA ILE A 191 12.38 -23.93 5.63
C ILE A 191 11.11 -24.71 5.87
N SER A 192 10.00 -24.29 5.26
CA SER A 192 8.73 -25.01 5.32
C SER A 192 7.90 -24.78 4.06
N SER A 193 7.05 -25.75 3.77
CA SER A 193 6.01 -25.71 2.75
C SER A 193 4.80 -26.44 3.30
N LYS A 194 3.64 -25.77 3.31
CA LYS A 194 2.39 -26.34 3.84
C LYS A 194 1.23 -25.97 2.93
N VAL A 195 0.55 -26.98 2.39
CA VAL A 195 -0.77 -26.80 1.76
C VAL A 195 -1.78 -26.46 2.86
N VAL A 196 -2.61 -25.46 2.60
CA VAL A 196 -3.71 -25.05 3.48
C VAL A 196 -5.01 -25.51 2.82
N PRO A 197 -5.72 -26.51 3.38
CA PRO A 197 -6.96 -26.98 2.82
C PRO A 197 -8.07 -25.94 2.97
N ASP A 198 -9.09 -26.02 2.12
CA ASP A 198 -10.35 -25.28 2.23
C ASP A 198 -10.19 -23.75 2.32
N VAL A 199 -9.21 -23.19 1.60
CA VAL A 199 -9.02 -21.73 1.50
C VAL A 199 -8.79 -21.28 0.06
N GLN A 200 -9.15 -20.02 -0.20
CA GLN A 200 -8.80 -19.29 -1.41
C GLN A 200 -8.02 -18.03 -1.03
N PRO A 201 -6.88 -17.74 -1.67
CA PRO A 201 -6.12 -16.52 -1.43
C PRO A 201 -6.73 -15.37 -2.25
N PRO A 202 -6.34 -14.11 -1.93
CA PRO A 202 -6.77 -12.92 -2.67
C PRO A 202 -6.70 -13.10 -4.20
N MET A 203 -7.57 -12.42 -4.94
CA MET A 203 -7.51 -12.42 -6.40
C MET A 203 -6.25 -11.69 -6.87
N ASP A 204 -5.57 -12.21 -7.90
CA ASP A 204 -4.45 -11.52 -8.53
C ASP A 204 -4.92 -10.67 -9.71
N ALA A 205 -4.14 -9.66 -10.13
CA ALA A 205 -4.51 -8.77 -11.22
C ALA A 205 -4.69 -9.48 -12.59
N VAL A 206 -4.07 -10.64 -12.79
CA VAL A 206 -4.22 -11.43 -14.02
C VAL A 206 -5.62 -12.04 -14.06
N GLU A 207 -6.15 -12.45 -12.91
CA GLU A 207 -7.51 -12.98 -12.79
C GLU A 207 -8.58 -11.95 -13.12
N TYR A 208 -8.32 -10.66 -12.91
CA TYR A 208 -9.23 -9.60 -13.34
C TYR A 208 -9.38 -9.60 -14.86
N ALA A 209 -8.26 -9.60 -15.58
CA ALA A 209 -8.23 -9.63 -17.04
C ALA A 209 -8.78 -10.94 -17.61
N GLU A 210 -8.45 -12.08 -16.99
CA GLU A 210 -8.98 -13.39 -17.40
C GLU A 210 -10.50 -13.46 -17.20
N CYS A 211 -11.03 -12.93 -16.09
CA CYS A 211 -12.47 -12.90 -15.84
C CYS A 211 -13.21 -12.07 -16.89
N GLU A 212 -12.70 -10.87 -17.21
CA GLU A 212 -13.27 -10.03 -18.25
C GLU A 212 -13.30 -10.75 -19.61
N ALA A 213 -12.16 -11.35 -20.02
CA ALA A 213 -12.07 -12.08 -21.28
C ALA A 213 -13.05 -13.26 -21.34
N ILE A 214 -13.10 -14.08 -20.29
CA ILE A 214 -14.01 -15.24 -20.21
C ILE A 214 -15.47 -14.81 -20.32
N VAL A 215 -15.87 -13.76 -19.59
CA VAL A 215 -17.23 -13.22 -19.62
C VAL A 215 -17.56 -12.71 -21.01
N LYS A 216 -16.67 -11.90 -21.60
CA LYS A 216 -16.87 -11.32 -22.93
C LYS A 216 -16.90 -12.36 -24.03
N ASP A 217 -16.24 -13.50 -23.88
CA ASP A 217 -16.26 -14.59 -24.86
C ASP A 217 -17.41 -15.58 -24.70
N PHE A 218 -18.10 -15.57 -23.56
CA PHE A 218 -19.17 -16.51 -23.26
C PHE A 218 -20.43 -16.28 -24.15
N PRO A 219 -20.81 -17.21 -25.05
CA PRO A 219 -21.89 -16.97 -26.01
C PRO A 219 -23.25 -16.63 -25.38
N PRO A 220 -23.71 -17.29 -24.30
CA PRO A 220 -24.95 -16.90 -23.63
C PRO A 220 -24.92 -15.47 -23.07
N PHE A 221 -23.75 -14.97 -22.68
CA PHE A 221 -23.58 -13.58 -22.25
C PHE A 221 -23.68 -12.61 -23.43
N LYS A 222 -23.02 -12.91 -24.56
CA LYS A 222 -23.15 -12.13 -25.81
C LYS A 222 -24.61 -12.02 -26.24
N GLU A 223 -25.35 -13.12 -26.23
CA GLU A 223 -26.80 -13.11 -26.54
C GLU A 223 -27.62 -12.31 -25.53
N ALA A 224 -27.26 -12.35 -24.25
CA ALA A 224 -27.90 -11.55 -23.21
C ALA A 224 -27.64 -10.05 -23.38
N MET A 225 -26.43 -9.66 -23.81
CA MET A 225 -26.07 -8.27 -24.14
C MET A 225 -26.80 -7.80 -25.39
N LYS A 226 -26.86 -8.62 -26.44
CA LYS A 226 -27.61 -8.33 -27.67
C LYS A 226 -29.09 -8.07 -27.41
N ARG A 227 -29.74 -8.89 -26.56
CA ARG A 227 -31.14 -8.66 -26.12
C ARG A 227 -31.34 -7.33 -25.37
N ARG A 228 -30.27 -6.72 -24.86
CA ARG A 228 -30.26 -5.42 -24.19
C ARG A 228 -29.79 -4.28 -25.11
N GLY A 229 -29.63 -4.55 -26.40
CA GLY A 229 -29.18 -3.57 -27.41
C GLY A 229 -27.67 -3.28 -27.37
N ILE A 230 -26.87 -4.15 -26.73
CA ILE A 230 -25.42 -4.00 -26.65
C ILE A 230 -24.79 -5.05 -27.56
N GLU A 231 -24.32 -4.61 -28.74
CA GLU A 231 -23.65 -5.48 -29.72
C GLU A 231 -22.12 -5.32 -29.69
N ASP A 232 -21.63 -4.12 -29.32
CA ASP A 232 -20.21 -3.83 -29.17
C ASP A 232 -19.72 -4.22 -27.78
N MET A 233 -19.05 -5.38 -27.70
CA MET A 233 -18.49 -5.90 -26.45
C MET A 233 -17.28 -5.09 -25.94
N ASP A 234 -16.67 -4.23 -26.76
CA ASP A 234 -15.59 -3.35 -26.29
C ASP A 234 -16.13 -2.27 -25.34
N LEU A 235 -17.43 -1.97 -25.41
CA LEU A 235 -18.09 -1.03 -24.49
C LEU A 235 -18.40 -1.65 -23.13
N VAL A 236 -18.53 -2.97 -23.08
CA VAL A 236 -18.83 -3.69 -21.84
C VAL A 236 -17.60 -3.66 -20.95
N MET A 237 -17.79 -3.35 -19.67
CA MET A 237 -16.77 -3.44 -18.62
C MET A 237 -17.20 -4.52 -17.64
N VAL A 238 -16.24 -5.33 -17.23
CA VAL A 238 -16.45 -6.43 -16.28
C VAL A 238 -15.59 -6.14 -15.06
N ASP A 239 -16.23 -5.94 -13.92
CA ASP A 239 -15.58 -5.69 -12.64
C ASP A 239 -15.70 -6.94 -11.75
N PRO A 240 -14.66 -7.80 -11.69
CA PRO A 240 -14.72 -9.07 -11.00
C PRO A 240 -14.59 -8.89 -9.50
N TRP A 241 -15.60 -9.36 -8.77
CA TRP A 241 -15.59 -9.37 -7.30
C TRP A 241 -15.42 -10.79 -6.78
N CYS A 242 -14.84 -10.93 -5.59
CA CYS A 242 -14.89 -12.17 -4.84
C CYS A 242 -16.35 -12.56 -4.57
N VAL A 243 -16.62 -13.87 -4.59
CA VAL A 243 -17.99 -14.38 -4.42
C VAL A 243 -18.47 -14.36 -2.96
N GLY A 244 -17.57 -14.19 -2.00
CA GLY A 244 -17.83 -14.39 -0.57
C GLY A 244 -18.18 -15.85 -0.26
N TYR A 245 -18.99 -16.08 0.77
CA TYR A 245 -19.52 -17.41 1.09
C TYR A 245 -20.99 -17.29 1.49
N HIS A 246 -21.90 -17.73 0.61
CA HIS A 246 -23.34 -17.73 0.92
C HIS A 246 -23.92 -19.14 1.04
N SER A 247 -23.44 -20.10 0.25
CA SER A 247 -23.81 -21.50 0.35
C SER A 247 -22.67 -22.41 -0.11
N GLU A 248 -22.84 -23.73 0.02
CA GLU A 248 -21.88 -24.74 -0.46
C GLU A 248 -21.53 -24.62 -1.96
N ALA A 249 -22.35 -23.92 -2.75
CA ALA A 249 -22.04 -23.61 -4.14
C ALA A 249 -20.82 -22.67 -4.29
N ASP A 250 -20.51 -21.90 -3.24
CA ASP A 250 -19.39 -20.96 -3.14
C ASP A 250 -18.19 -21.58 -2.39
N ALA A 251 -18.20 -22.89 -2.14
CA ALA A 251 -17.14 -23.59 -1.42
C ALA A 251 -15.76 -23.42 -2.09
N PRO A 252 -14.67 -23.40 -1.30
CA PRO A 252 -13.31 -23.14 -1.79
C PRO A 252 -12.75 -24.26 -2.68
N ASN A 253 -13.47 -25.36 -2.88
CA ASN A 253 -13.14 -26.39 -3.87
C ASN A 253 -13.18 -25.87 -5.32
N ARG A 254 -13.67 -24.65 -5.53
CA ARG A 254 -13.61 -23.90 -6.79
C ARG A 254 -13.06 -22.49 -6.52
N ARG A 255 -12.39 -21.93 -7.52
CA ARG A 255 -12.01 -20.50 -7.53
C ARG A 255 -13.01 -19.71 -8.35
N LEU A 256 -13.80 -18.89 -7.68
CA LEU A 256 -14.98 -18.24 -8.24
C LEU A 256 -14.91 -16.72 -8.06
N ALA A 257 -15.40 -16.01 -9.09
CA ALA A 257 -15.66 -14.58 -9.04
C ALA A 257 -17.12 -14.33 -9.45
N LYS A 258 -17.71 -13.24 -8.94
CA LYS A 258 -19.00 -12.72 -9.37
C LYS A 258 -18.82 -11.32 -9.97
N PRO A 259 -18.64 -11.22 -11.28
CA PRO A 259 -18.40 -9.94 -11.92
C PRO A 259 -19.65 -9.07 -11.96
N LEU A 260 -19.45 -7.77 -11.75
CA LEU A 260 -20.41 -6.71 -12.02
C LEU A 260 -20.21 -6.21 -13.45
N ILE A 261 -21.31 -5.98 -14.16
CA ILE A 261 -21.29 -5.64 -15.58
C ILE A 261 -21.74 -4.19 -15.75
N PHE A 262 -20.90 -3.39 -16.41
CA PHE A 262 -21.18 -2.01 -16.76
C PHE A 262 -21.00 -1.80 -18.27
N CYS A 263 -21.51 -0.71 -18.80
CA CYS A 263 -21.33 -0.36 -20.22
C CYS A 263 -20.90 1.10 -20.34
N ARG A 264 -19.86 1.34 -21.14
CA ARG A 264 -19.39 2.69 -21.47
C ARG A 264 -20.32 3.32 -22.50
N THR A 265 -20.84 4.50 -22.20
CA THR A 265 -21.73 5.26 -23.09
C THR A 265 -20.99 6.23 -24.02
N GLU A 266 -19.66 6.35 -23.87
CA GLU A 266 -18.88 7.44 -24.46
C GLU A 266 -18.32 7.16 -25.86
N ASN A 267 -18.57 5.98 -26.44
CA ASN A 267 -18.10 5.69 -27.79
C ASN A 267 -19.05 6.30 -28.84
N ARG A 268 -18.78 7.57 -29.19
CA ARG A 268 -19.60 8.45 -30.05
C ARG A 268 -19.84 7.97 -31.50
N LYS A 269 -19.47 6.74 -31.89
CA LYS A 269 -19.49 6.35 -33.31
C LYS A 269 -20.44 5.24 -33.73
N LEU A 270 -20.93 4.34 -32.87
CA LEU A 270 -21.53 3.10 -33.40
C LEU A 270 -22.79 2.53 -32.73
N VAL A 271 -23.30 3.03 -31.60
CA VAL A 271 -24.56 2.48 -31.03
C VAL A 271 -25.38 3.59 -30.35
N PRO A 272 -26.71 3.66 -30.53
CA PRO A 272 -27.57 4.48 -29.69
C PRO A 272 -27.71 3.81 -28.32
N LEU A 273 -26.66 3.92 -27.50
CA LEU A 273 -26.81 3.81 -26.05
C LEU A 273 -27.66 4.99 -25.56
N PRO A 274 -28.24 4.94 -24.34
CA PRO A 274 -28.81 6.14 -23.73
C PRO A 274 -27.81 7.30 -23.89
N PRO A 275 -28.26 8.52 -24.27
CA PRO A 275 -27.36 9.64 -24.50
C PRO A 275 -26.38 9.72 -23.33
N ALA A 276 -25.09 9.82 -23.63
CA ALA A 276 -24.07 10.00 -22.61
C ALA A 276 -24.53 11.15 -21.70
N ASP A 277 -24.90 10.83 -20.46
CA ASP A 277 -25.42 11.82 -19.52
C ASP A 277 -24.27 12.77 -19.21
N PRO A 278 -24.28 14.01 -19.74
CA PRO A 278 -23.17 14.95 -19.56
C PRO A 278 -23.08 15.42 -18.10
N LEU A 279 -23.96 14.93 -17.21
CA LEU A 279 -23.87 15.13 -15.78
C LEU A 279 -22.99 14.09 -15.06
N ARG A 280 -22.58 13.00 -15.74
CA ARG A 280 -21.90 11.85 -15.11
C ARG A 280 -20.41 11.72 -15.43
N ASN A 281 -19.91 12.31 -16.52
CA ASN A 281 -18.46 12.30 -16.85
C ASN A 281 -17.77 13.55 -16.30
N TYR A 282 -17.16 13.45 -15.13
CA TYR A 282 -16.52 14.55 -14.38
C TYR A 282 -15.18 15.07 -14.96
N THR A 283 -14.84 14.78 -16.21
CA THR A 283 -13.64 15.30 -16.88
C THR A 283 -13.79 16.79 -17.19
N ALA A 284 -12.72 17.56 -16.93
CA ALA A 284 -12.66 19.00 -17.23
C ALA A 284 -13.05 19.28 -18.70
N GLY A 285 -13.92 20.26 -18.91
CA GLY A 285 -14.46 20.58 -20.23
C GLY A 285 -15.49 19.59 -20.81
N GLU A 286 -15.75 18.45 -20.16
CA GLU A 286 -16.70 17.43 -20.65
C GLU A 286 -17.98 17.32 -19.81
N THR A 287 -18.02 17.86 -18.58
CA THR A 287 -19.19 17.80 -17.69
C THR A 287 -19.91 19.13 -17.47
N ARG A 288 -21.22 19.00 -17.24
CA ARG A 288 -22.08 19.95 -16.50
C ARG A 288 -22.52 21.25 -17.17
N GLY A 289 -22.36 21.45 -18.48
CA GLY A 289 -22.90 22.65 -19.14
C GLY A 289 -22.46 23.97 -18.49
N GLY A 290 -21.34 23.92 -17.75
CA GLY A 290 -20.70 25.01 -17.06
C GLY A 290 -19.26 25.14 -17.55
N VAL A 291 -18.60 26.22 -17.15
CA VAL A 291 -17.20 26.48 -17.49
C VAL A 291 -16.33 26.05 -16.32
N ASP A 292 -15.18 25.43 -16.60
CA ASP A 292 -14.18 25.14 -15.57
C ASP A 292 -13.80 26.42 -14.82
N ARG A 293 -13.62 26.32 -13.50
CA ARG A 293 -13.25 27.48 -12.67
C ARG A 293 -11.87 27.99 -13.07
N SER A 294 -11.77 29.28 -13.37
CA SER A 294 -10.53 29.97 -13.75
C SER A 294 -10.04 30.98 -12.70
N ASP A 295 -10.80 31.16 -11.63
CA ASP A 295 -10.60 32.18 -10.59
C ASP A 295 -9.79 31.68 -9.37
N VAL A 296 -9.39 30.41 -9.37
CA VAL A 296 -8.58 29.82 -8.29
C VAL A 296 -7.15 30.37 -8.35
N LYS A 297 -6.79 31.20 -7.36
CA LYS A 297 -5.41 31.70 -7.18
C LYS A 297 -4.49 30.58 -6.70
N SER A 298 -3.22 30.63 -7.11
CA SER A 298 -2.21 29.61 -6.73
C SER A 298 -1.92 29.61 -5.22
N LEU A 299 -1.82 28.42 -4.64
CA LEU A 299 -1.32 28.20 -3.28
C LEU A 299 0.06 27.54 -3.36
N ASN A 300 1.08 28.23 -2.84
CA ASN A 300 2.45 27.72 -2.79
C ASN A 300 2.81 27.37 -1.34
N ILE A 301 3.09 26.10 -1.08
CA ILE A 301 3.63 25.62 0.21
C ILE A 301 5.13 25.46 0.01
N VAL A 302 5.96 26.10 0.84
CA VAL A 302 7.42 26.08 0.70
C VAL A 302 8.07 25.96 2.07
N GLN A 303 9.07 25.07 2.18
CA GLN A 303 9.96 24.96 3.34
C GLN A 303 11.40 25.30 2.90
N PRO A 304 11.83 26.58 2.96
CA PRO A 304 13.10 27.01 2.39
C PRO A 304 14.31 26.32 3.03
N ASP A 305 14.20 25.96 4.31
CA ASP A 305 15.24 25.25 5.07
C ASP A 305 15.06 23.73 5.06
N GLY A 306 14.18 23.22 4.20
CA GLY A 306 13.83 21.81 4.11
C GLY A 306 12.85 21.32 5.19
N PRO A 307 12.48 20.03 5.15
CA PRO A 307 11.54 19.47 6.10
C PRO A 307 12.15 19.31 7.50
N SER A 308 11.31 19.41 8.53
CA SER A 308 11.73 19.18 9.91
C SER A 308 11.84 17.69 10.28
N PHE A 309 11.55 16.78 9.34
CA PHE A 309 11.74 15.33 9.52
C PHE A 309 13.06 14.87 8.89
N ARG A 310 13.62 13.79 9.42
CA ARG A 310 14.76 13.08 8.84
C ARG A 310 14.37 11.64 8.52
N VAL A 311 14.80 11.17 7.36
CA VAL A 311 14.59 9.79 6.91
C VAL A 311 15.95 9.14 6.67
N ASN A 312 16.19 7.98 7.29
CA ASN A 312 17.35 7.14 7.04
C ASN A 312 16.87 5.72 6.69
N GLY A 313 16.87 5.40 5.40
CA GLY A 313 16.19 4.21 4.88
C GLY A 313 14.72 4.24 5.27
N HIS A 314 14.29 3.25 6.04
CA HIS A 314 12.91 3.14 6.53
C HIS A 314 12.68 3.81 7.90
N PHE A 315 13.72 4.34 8.53
CA PHE A 315 13.61 4.98 9.85
C PHE A 315 13.32 6.48 9.71
N VAL A 316 12.28 6.94 10.40
CA VAL A 316 11.82 8.33 10.38
C VAL A 316 11.99 8.94 11.78
N GLN A 317 12.46 10.19 11.81
CA GLN A 317 12.51 11.01 13.01
C GLN A 317 11.85 12.36 12.73
N TRP A 318 10.91 12.76 13.57
CA TRP A 318 10.21 14.04 13.42
C TRP A 318 9.71 14.53 14.78
N GLN A 319 10.12 15.73 15.20
CA GLN A 319 9.61 16.37 16.43
C GLN A 319 9.54 15.42 17.64
N LYS A 320 10.67 14.77 17.97
CA LYS A 320 10.84 13.76 19.04
C LYS A 320 10.19 12.39 18.77
N TRP A 321 9.27 12.28 17.82
CA TRP A 321 8.77 11.00 17.33
C TRP A 321 9.82 10.28 16.52
N ASN A 322 9.82 8.96 16.65
CA ASN A 322 10.63 8.09 15.83
C ASN A 322 9.96 6.73 15.62
N PHE A 323 10.04 6.22 14.40
CA PHE A 323 9.35 5.01 13.96
C PHE A 323 9.97 4.49 12.66
N ARG A 324 9.58 3.29 12.24
CA ARG A 324 9.96 2.72 10.96
C ARG A 324 8.76 2.52 10.05
N ILE A 325 8.95 2.74 8.76
CA ILE A 325 7.92 2.53 7.73
C ILE A 325 8.21 1.24 6.98
N GLY A 326 7.26 0.31 6.96
CA GLY A 326 7.24 -0.82 6.04
C GLY A 326 6.00 -0.81 5.16
N PHE A 327 5.94 -1.79 4.27
CA PHE A 327 4.87 -1.92 3.30
C PHE A 327 4.60 -3.39 2.98
N THR A 328 3.34 -3.82 2.96
CA THR A 328 2.95 -5.18 2.54
C THR A 328 1.89 -5.12 1.44
N PRO A 329 1.81 -6.10 0.52
CA PRO A 329 0.76 -6.14 -0.51
C PRO A 329 -0.66 -6.14 0.05
N ARG A 330 -0.86 -6.71 1.25
CA ARG A 330 -2.17 -6.79 1.91
C ARG A 330 -2.54 -5.49 2.64
N GLU A 331 -1.70 -5.05 3.56
CA GLU A 331 -2.03 -3.96 4.50
C GLU A 331 -1.65 -2.58 3.97
N GLY A 332 -0.80 -2.51 2.94
CA GLY A 332 -0.18 -1.27 2.51
C GLY A 332 0.79 -0.77 3.57
N LEU A 333 0.62 0.46 4.05
CA LEU A 333 1.49 1.09 5.04
C LEU A 333 1.49 0.33 6.38
N VAL A 334 2.68 0.00 6.88
CA VAL A 334 2.88 -0.50 8.25
C VAL A 334 3.87 0.40 8.99
N ILE A 335 3.55 0.78 10.22
CA ILE A 335 4.40 1.62 11.07
C ILE A 335 4.90 0.78 12.26
N TYR A 336 6.21 0.64 12.37
CA TYR A 336 6.86 -0.17 13.41
C TYR A 336 7.60 0.68 14.43
N SER A 337 7.78 0.10 15.61
CA SER A 337 8.64 0.60 16.69
C SER A 337 8.41 2.08 16.98
N VAL A 338 7.15 2.51 17.05
CA VAL A 338 6.77 3.89 17.34
C VAL A 338 7.20 4.24 18.76
N ALA A 339 7.94 5.33 18.90
CA ALA A 339 8.39 5.85 20.18
C ALA A 339 8.46 7.36 20.18
N TYR A 340 8.49 7.91 21.39
CA TYR A 340 8.65 9.34 21.65
C TYR A 340 9.87 9.59 22.54
N VAL A 341 10.67 10.60 22.22
CA VAL A 341 11.83 11.01 23.04
C VAL A 341 11.37 12.02 24.11
N ASP A 342 11.45 11.61 25.37
CA ASP A 342 10.86 12.30 26.53
C ASP A 342 11.96 12.75 27.52
N GLY A 343 12.70 13.79 27.13
CA GLY A 343 13.75 14.39 27.96
C GLY A 343 14.70 13.36 28.56
N ASN A 344 14.88 13.41 29.88
CA ASN A 344 15.76 12.50 30.62
C ASN A 344 15.24 11.05 30.68
N ARG A 345 13.96 10.81 30.36
CA ARG A 345 13.40 9.45 30.25
C ARG A 345 13.80 8.76 28.95
N GLY A 346 14.38 9.50 28.00
CA GLY A 346 14.86 8.97 26.74
C GLY A 346 13.73 8.47 25.84
N ARG A 347 14.01 7.42 25.07
CA ARG A 347 13.09 6.87 24.09
C ARG A 347 12.04 5.99 24.76
N ARG A 348 10.79 6.45 24.79
CA ARG A 348 9.64 5.73 25.36
C ARG A 348 8.85 5.06 24.24
N PRO A 349 8.79 3.72 24.19
CA PRO A 349 7.94 3.00 23.23
C PRO A 349 6.47 3.37 23.41
N VAL A 350 5.77 3.56 22.29
CA VAL A 350 4.33 3.88 22.22
C VAL A 350 3.57 2.73 21.56
N ALA A 351 4.03 2.26 20.40
CA ALA A 351 3.44 1.13 19.70
C ALA A 351 4.51 0.28 19.01
N HIS A 352 4.33 -1.04 18.98
CA HIS A 352 5.29 -1.93 18.32
C HIS A 352 5.04 -2.05 16.81
N ARG A 353 3.78 -2.13 16.41
CA ARG A 353 3.34 -2.27 15.02
C ARG A 353 1.93 -1.68 14.90
N LEU A 354 1.70 -0.85 13.91
CA LEU A 354 0.41 -0.25 13.57
C LEU A 354 0.20 -0.42 12.06
N SER A 355 -0.97 -0.91 11.66
CA SER A 355 -1.36 -1.10 10.26
C SER A 355 -2.87 -1.15 10.13
N PHE A 356 -3.34 -1.09 8.89
CA PHE A 356 -4.72 -1.36 8.55
C PHE A 356 -4.84 -2.83 8.13
N VAL A 357 -5.41 -3.67 9.01
CA VAL A 357 -5.36 -5.14 8.86
C VAL A 357 -6.52 -5.71 8.03
N GLU A 358 -7.66 -5.02 7.98
CA GLU A 358 -8.80 -5.40 7.17
C GLU A 358 -9.78 -4.24 6.94
N MET A 359 -10.40 -4.17 5.75
CA MET A 359 -11.54 -3.27 5.44
C MET A 359 -12.69 -4.16 5.01
N VAL A 360 -13.91 -3.85 5.44
CA VAL A 360 -15.10 -4.51 4.89
C VAL A 360 -16.12 -3.47 4.45
N VAL A 361 -16.67 -3.66 3.25
CA VAL A 361 -17.69 -2.78 2.66
C VAL A 361 -18.96 -3.60 2.38
N PRO A 362 -19.82 -3.81 3.39
CA PRO A 362 -21.06 -4.54 3.24
C PRO A 362 -22.15 -3.66 2.62
N TYR A 363 -22.81 -4.16 1.59
CA TYR A 363 -23.95 -3.49 0.97
C TYR A 363 -25.25 -3.86 1.67
N GLY A 364 -26.16 -2.90 1.80
CA GLY A 364 -27.43 -3.07 2.52
C GLY A 364 -28.66 -3.43 1.66
N ASP A 365 -28.48 -3.69 0.37
CA ASP A 365 -29.61 -4.06 -0.52
C ASP A 365 -29.88 -5.58 -0.43
N PRO A 366 -31.06 -6.01 0.06
CA PRO A 366 -31.38 -7.42 0.25
C PRO A 366 -31.74 -8.15 -1.05
N ASN A 367 -31.94 -7.45 -2.17
CA ASN A 367 -32.38 -8.08 -3.42
C ASN A 367 -31.25 -8.87 -4.08
N ASP A 368 -31.60 -9.90 -4.86
CA ASP A 368 -30.63 -10.59 -5.71
C ASP A 368 -30.13 -9.66 -6.84
N PRO A 369 -28.82 -9.65 -7.16
CA PRO A 369 -27.72 -10.39 -6.52
C PRO A 369 -26.97 -9.58 -5.43
N HIS A 370 -27.52 -8.46 -4.97
CA HIS A 370 -26.83 -7.44 -4.16
C HIS A 370 -26.57 -7.84 -2.71
N TYR A 371 -27.40 -8.69 -2.10
CA TYR A 371 -27.26 -9.13 -0.71
C TYR A 371 -25.91 -9.81 -0.39
N ARG A 372 -25.18 -10.26 -1.41
CA ARG A 372 -23.86 -10.91 -1.26
C ARG A 372 -22.68 -9.94 -1.28
N LYS A 373 -22.87 -8.69 -1.69
CA LYS A 373 -21.78 -7.72 -1.86
C LYS A 373 -21.22 -7.32 -0.50
N ASN A 374 -20.11 -7.95 -0.13
CA ASN A 374 -19.41 -7.75 1.13
C ASN A 374 -17.90 -7.88 0.87
N ALA A 375 -17.31 -6.89 0.21
CA ALA A 375 -15.90 -6.93 -0.15
C ALA A 375 -15.04 -6.79 1.11
N PHE A 376 -14.05 -7.67 1.27
CA PHE A 376 -12.98 -7.53 2.25
C PHE A 376 -11.73 -6.97 1.57
N ASP A 377 -11.66 -5.65 1.38
CA ASP A 377 -10.71 -5.05 0.44
C ASP A 377 -9.24 -5.35 0.74
N ALA A 378 -8.84 -5.54 2.01
CA ALA A 378 -7.45 -5.89 2.30
C ALA A 378 -7.21 -7.39 2.09
N GLY A 379 -8.12 -8.25 2.55
CA GLY A 379 -7.97 -9.71 2.52
C GLY A 379 -8.27 -10.37 1.16
N GLU A 380 -9.19 -9.82 0.38
CA GLU A 380 -9.64 -10.37 -0.90
C GLU A 380 -8.96 -9.71 -2.09
N ASP A 381 -8.59 -8.44 -1.94
CA ASP A 381 -7.88 -7.67 -2.93
C ASP A 381 -6.47 -7.36 -2.42
N GLY A 382 -6.29 -6.35 -1.60
CA GLY A 382 -5.01 -5.99 -0.99
C GLY A 382 -4.75 -4.49 -1.16
N LEU A 383 -4.74 -3.78 -0.05
CA LEU A 383 -4.61 -2.32 -0.05
C LEU A 383 -3.24 -1.88 -0.58
N GLY A 384 -2.20 -2.67 -0.31
CA GLY A 384 -0.84 -2.37 -0.74
C GLY A 384 -0.61 -2.65 -2.22
N LYS A 385 -1.13 -3.77 -2.75
CA LYS A 385 -1.01 -4.07 -4.18
C LYS A 385 -1.77 -3.07 -5.05
N ASN A 386 -2.85 -2.50 -4.52
CA ASN A 386 -3.69 -1.51 -5.20
C ASN A 386 -3.29 -0.06 -4.88
N ALA A 387 -2.14 0.16 -4.23
CA ALA A 387 -1.66 1.49 -3.94
C ALA A 387 -1.33 2.25 -5.23
N HIS A 388 -1.87 3.46 -5.36
CA HIS A 388 -1.64 4.31 -6.52
C HIS A 388 -0.27 5.00 -6.44
N SER A 389 0.35 5.21 -7.61
CA SER A 389 1.53 6.08 -7.71
C SER A 389 1.12 7.53 -7.51
N LEU A 390 1.58 8.15 -6.41
CA LEU A 390 1.24 9.52 -6.06
C LEU A 390 1.89 10.52 -7.01
N LYS A 391 1.11 11.47 -7.53
CA LYS A 391 1.55 12.56 -8.38
C LYS A 391 1.96 13.76 -7.52
N LYS A 392 3.21 14.18 -7.68
CA LYS A 392 3.76 15.40 -7.07
C LYS A 392 2.89 16.62 -7.46
N SER A 393 2.61 17.50 -6.51
CA SER A 393 1.78 18.71 -6.67
C SER A 393 0.29 18.47 -6.95
N LEU A 394 -0.18 17.22 -6.95
CA LEU A 394 -1.61 16.88 -7.02
C LEU A 394 -2.05 16.11 -5.77
N ASP A 395 -1.46 14.94 -5.53
CA ASP A 395 -1.77 14.08 -4.40
C ASP A 395 -0.94 14.46 -3.15
N MET A 396 0.22 15.09 -3.38
CA MET A 396 1.15 15.53 -2.35
C MET A 396 1.60 16.97 -2.60
N ALA A 397 1.58 17.78 -1.54
CA ALA A 397 2.24 19.08 -1.53
C ALA A 397 3.75 18.94 -1.72
N THR A 398 4.38 19.96 -2.31
CA THR A 398 5.81 20.00 -2.64
C THR A 398 6.62 20.88 -1.73
#